data_AF-A0A6N9U6C0-F1
#
_entry.id   AF-A0A6N9U6C0-F1
#
_cell.length_a   1.000
_cell.length_b   1.000
_cell.length_c   1.000
_cell.angle_alpha   90.00
_cell.angle_beta   90.00
_cell.angle_gamma   90.00
#
_symmetry.space_group_name_H-M   'P 1'
#
loop_
_entity.id
_entity.type
_entity.pdbx_description
1 polymer ?
#
loop_
_entity_poly.entity_id
_entity_poly.type
_entity_poly.pdbx_seq_one_letter_code
_entity_poly.pdbx_strand_id
1 'polypeptide(L)'
;MTANDSLRTLEGLLPPRPGAGLDLDWPTIEEAWGTEFPHDYKEIIARYGDVLLGEYLEVLAPGVFTPDTCDEPGAPLGGMGFITADARDIWVDTAPVGVDVKSEELVTWGGKQCRPFLLARSW
;
A
#
# COMPACT_ATOMS: atom_id res chain seq x y z
N MET A 1 -4.12 21.37 -9.75
CA MET A 1 -4.58 20.75 -8.50
C MET A 1 -3.35 20.11 -7.88
N THR A 2 -2.88 20.61 -6.75
CA THR A 2 -1.70 20.05 -6.08
C THR A 2 -2.11 18.81 -5.29
N ALA A 3 -1.20 17.88 -4.98
CA ALA A 3 -1.52 16.67 -4.20
C ALA A 3 -2.25 17.00 -2.87
N ASN A 4 -1.88 18.12 -2.25
CA ASN A 4 -2.48 18.64 -1.02
C ASN A 4 -3.95 19.07 -1.20
N ASP A 5 -4.37 19.45 -2.41
CA ASP A 5 -5.77 19.77 -2.71
C ASP A 5 -6.64 18.51 -2.87
N SER A 6 -6.08 17.45 -3.46
CA SER A 6 -6.78 16.17 -3.63
C SER A 6 -7.04 15.49 -2.28
N LEU A 7 -6.04 15.44 -1.39
CA LEU A 7 -6.20 14.85 -0.06
C LEU A 7 -7.23 15.61 0.77
N ARG A 8 -7.18 16.95 0.77
CA ARG A 8 -8.18 17.78 1.48
C ARG A 8 -9.59 17.57 0.93
N THR A 9 -9.71 17.37 -0.38
CA THR A 9 -11.00 17.05 -1.01
C THR A 9 -11.52 15.68 -0.53
N LEU A 10 -10.63 14.68 -0.47
CA LEU A 10 -10.97 13.36 0.05
C LEU A 10 -11.41 13.43 1.52
N GLU A 11 -10.69 14.17 2.37
CA GLU A 11 -11.06 14.36 3.79
C GLU A 11 -12.43 15.04 3.95
N GLY A 12 -12.79 15.97 3.04
CA GLY A 12 -14.10 16.61 3.04
C GLY A 12 -15.24 15.67 2.63
N LEU A 13 -14.99 14.72 1.72
CA LEU A 13 -15.98 13.75 1.25
C LEU A 13 -16.07 12.53 2.18
N LEU A 14 -14.94 12.13 2.75
CA LEU A 14 -14.78 10.93 3.56
C LEU A 14 -13.91 11.27 4.78
N PRO A 15 -14.49 11.91 5.81
CA PRO A 15 -13.74 12.30 6.99
C PRO A 15 -13.09 11.06 7.67
N PRO A 16 -11.79 11.12 8.02
CA PRO A 16 -11.17 10.06 8.79
C PRO A 16 -11.89 9.84 10.11
N ARG A 17 -11.95 8.59 10.59
CA ARG A 17 -12.51 8.30 11.91
C ARG A 17 -11.62 8.92 12.99
N PRO A 18 -12.16 9.31 14.15
CA PRO A 18 -11.32 9.74 15.27
C PRO A 18 -10.29 8.66 15.63
N GLY A 19 -9.01 9.03 15.64
CA GLY A 19 -7.91 8.09 15.86
C GLY A 19 -7.58 7.19 14.66
N ALA A 20 -8.17 7.44 13.49
CA ALA A 20 -7.69 6.87 12.23
C ALA A 20 -6.36 7.50 11.84
N GLY A 21 -5.52 6.72 11.16
CA GLY A 21 -4.14 7.09 10.88
C GLY A 21 -3.15 6.17 11.59
N LEU A 22 -2.06 5.88 10.90
CA LEU A 22 -0.92 5.16 11.46
C LEU A 22 0.32 6.04 11.35
N ASP A 23 0.98 6.24 12.49
CA ASP A 23 2.29 6.88 12.55
C ASP A 23 3.34 5.78 12.42
N LEU A 24 3.84 5.60 11.20
CA LEU A 24 4.81 4.57 10.87
C LEU A 24 6.23 5.13 10.82
N ASP A 25 7.19 4.32 11.25
CA ASP A 25 8.62 4.60 11.07
C ASP A 25 9.01 4.33 9.61
N TRP A 26 8.78 5.33 8.75
CA TRP A 26 9.03 5.23 7.32
C TRP A 26 10.47 4.85 6.97
N PRO A 27 11.53 5.44 7.58
CA PRO A 27 12.90 5.00 7.33
C PRO A 27 13.10 3.48 7.51
N THR A 28 12.62 2.93 8.62
CA THR A 28 12.74 1.49 8.92
C THR A 28 11.95 0.64 7.92
N ILE A 29 10.74 1.08 7.53
CA ILE A 29 9.93 0.40 6.53
C ILE A 29 10.61 0.44 5.15
N GLU A 30 11.08 1.60 4.70
CA GLU A 30 11.71 1.77 3.39
C GLU A 30 13.01 0.99 3.28
N GLU A 31 13.78 0.89 4.37
CA GLU A 31 14.93 0.01 4.47
C GLU A 31 14.55 -1.47 4.28
N ALA A 32 13.53 -1.95 5.00
CA ALA A 32 13.08 -3.33 4.90
C ALA A 32 12.53 -3.68 3.51
N TRP A 33 11.79 -2.75 2.90
CA TRP A 33 11.20 -2.91 1.57
C TRP A 33 12.19 -2.68 0.43
N GLY A 34 13.35 -2.06 0.71
CA GLY A 34 14.35 -1.70 -0.30
C GLY A 34 13.87 -0.64 -1.30
N THR A 35 12.78 0.08 -0.99
CA THR A 35 12.23 1.14 -1.83
C THR A 35 11.61 2.25 -1.00
N GLU A 36 11.69 3.46 -1.54
CA GLU A 36 10.92 4.58 -1.02
C GLU A 36 9.45 4.47 -1.43
N PHE A 37 8.56 4.84 -0.51
CA PHE A 37 7.13 4.93 -0.76
C PHE A 37 6.75 6.35 -1.23
N PRO A 38 5.78 6.49 -2.15
CA PRO A 38 5.28 7.79 -2.57
C PRO A 38 4.78 8.64 -1.39
N HIS A 39 5.05 9.94 -1.44
CA HIS A 39 4.68 10.87 -0.36
C HIS A 39 3.17 10.92 -0.12
N ASP A 40 2.37 10.93 -1.19
CA ASP A 40 0.91 10.93 -1.13
C ASP A 40 0.35 9.66 -0.48
N TYR A 41 0.95 8.50 -0.75
CA TYR A 41 0.61 7.26 -0.05
C TYR A 41 0.90 7.35 1.45
N LYS A 42 2.07 7.90 1.84
CA LYS A 42 2.40 8.13 3.26
C LYS A 42 1.39 9.05 3.94
N GLU A 43 0.94 10.10 3.25
CA GLU A 43 -0.10 11.00 3.76
C GLU A 43 -1.44 10.29 3.96
N ILE A 44 -1.85 9.41 3.03
CA ILE A 44 -3.07 8.60 3.20
C ILE A 44 -2.96 7.70 4.43
N ILE A 45 -1.84 6.98 4.59
CA ILE A 45 -1.63 6.11 5.76
C ILE A 45 -1.61 6.91 7.06
N ALA A 46 -0.99 8.10 7.07
CA ALA A 46 -0.98 8.97 8.25
C ALA A 46 -2.38 9.48 8.65
N ARG A 47 -3.31 9.61 7.69
CA ARG A 47 -4.67 10.14 7.93
C ARG A 47 -5.71 9.06 8.14
N TYR A 48 -5.65 8.00 7.36
CA TYR A 48 -6.66 6.95 7.30
C TYR A 48 -6.17 5.64 7.92
N GLY A 49 -4.86 5.40 7.94
CA GLY A 49 -4.26 4.14 8.38
C GLY A 49 -4.50 3.01 7.37
N ASP A 50 -4.35 1.78 7.85
CA ASP A 50 -4.92 0.61 7.19
C ASP A 50 -6.44 0.71 7.26
N VAL A 51 -7.11 0.77 6.10
CA VAL A 51 -8.54 1.05 6.06
C VAL A 51 -9.25 0.39 4.89
N LEU A 52 -10.44 -0.14 5.18
CA LEU A 52 -11.43 -0.49 4.17
C LEU A 52 -12.41 0.67 3.99
N LEU A 53 -12.37 1.32 2.82
CA LEU A 53 -13.29 2.37 2.41
C LEU A 53 -14.55 1.75 1.78
N GLY A 54 -15.56 1.53 2.61
CA GLY A 54 -16.81 0.88 2.21
C GLY A 54 -16.60 -0.61 1.95
N GLU A 55 -17.02 -1.10 0.78
CA GLU A 55 -16.82 -2.49 0.33
C GLU A 55 -15.97 -2.57 -0.95
N TYR A 56 -15.24 -1.48 -1.26
CA TYR A 56 -14.71 -1.23 -2.60
C TYR A 56 -13.19 -1.08 -2.67
N LEU A 57 -12.57 -0.44 -1.68
CA LEU A 57 -11.14 -0.14 -1.67
C LEU A 57 -10.58 -0.37 -0.29
N GLU A 58 -9.65 -1.29 -0.20
CA GLU A 58 -8.78 -1.47 0.95
C GLU A 58 -7.45 -0.76 0.67
N VAL A 59 -7.00 0.07 1.61
CA VAL A 59 -5.66 0.66 1.62
C VAL A 59 -4.88 -0.08 2.70
N LEU A 60 -3.81 -0.74 2.29
CA LEU A 60 -3.01 -1.59 3.18
C LEU A 60 -1.88 -0.76 3.78
N ALA A 61 -1.55 -0.97 5.05
CA ALA A 61 -0.34 -0.38 5.61
C ALA A 61 0.87 -1.30 5.37
N PRO A 62 2.05 -0.76 5.00
CA PRO A 62 3.26 -1.56 4.92
C PRO A 62 3.74 -1.92 6.34
N GLY A 63 4.32 -3.11 6.48
CA GLY A 63 4.96 -3.56 7.71
C GLY A 63 6.38 -4.03 7.45
N VAL A 64 7.12 -4.30 8.52
CA VAL A 64 8.42 -4.99 8.44
C VAL A 64 8.31 -6.49 8.70
N PHE A 65 7.30 -6.90 9.47
CA PHE A 65 6.93 -8.29 9.72
C PHE A 65 5.43 -8.42 10.00
N THR A 66 4.89 -9.62 9.80
CA THR A 66 3.51 -9.94 10.16
C THR A 66 3.38 -10.03 11.69
N PRO A 67 2.42 -9.32 12.32
CA PRO A 67 2.22 -9.36 13.77
C PRO A 67 1.84 -10.75 14.28
N ASP A 68 2.14 -11.02 15.56
CA ASP A 68 1.80 -12.29 16.24
C ASP A 68 0.30 -12.61 16.28
N THR A 69 -0.54 -11.61 16.03
CA THR A 69 -2.01 -11.73 16.03
C THR A 69 -2.58 -12.22 14.70
N CYS A 70 -1.75 -12.37 13.67
CA CYS A 70 -2.15 -12.74 12.33
C CYS A 70 -1.75 -14.18 11.99
N ASP A 71 -2.28 -14.71 10.90
CA ASP A 71 -1.79 -15.94 10.30
C ASP A 71 -0.34 -15.73 9.81
N GLU A 72 0.52 -16.73 10.00
CA GLU A 72 1.97 -16.68 9.74
C GLU A 72 2.74 -15.52 10.42
N PRO A 73 2.77 -15.49 11.77
CA PRO A 73 3.58 -14.52 12.53
C PRO A 73 5.05 -14.46 12.09
N GLY A 74 5.60 -13.24 12.04
CA GLY A 74 7.01 -13.01 11.74
C GLY A 74 7.38 -13.12 10.26
N ALA A 75 6.42 -13.42 9.36
CA ALA A 75 6.67 -13.36 7.93
C ALA A 75 7.14 -11.94 7.51
N PRO A 76 8.14 -11.82 6.61
CA PRO A 76 8.75 -10.54 6.27
C PRO A 76 7.75 -9.63 5.53
N LEU A 77 7.90 -8.31 5.72
CA LEU A 77 7.13 -7.26 5.05
C LEU A 77 5.62 -7.21 5.36
N GLY A 78 5.17 -8.00 6.35
CA GLY A 78 3.79 -7.99 6.81
C GLY A 78 2.77 -8.50 5.78
N GLY A 79 1.49 -8.30 6.07
CA GLY A 79 0.39 -8.76 5.20
C GLY A 79 0.45 -8.16 3.78
N MET A 80 0.85 -6.88 3.67
CA MET A 80 1.05 -6.23 2.38
C MET A 80 2.20 -6.86 1.57
N GLY A 81 3.21 -7.41 2.25
CA GLY A 81 4.30 -8.17 1.63
C GLY A 81 3.82 -9.41 0.90
N PHE A 82 2.93 -10.18 1.53
CA PHE A 82 2.32 -11.37 0.93
C PHE A 82 1.56 -11.03 -0.36
N ILE A 83 0.69 -10.02 -0.30
CA ILE A 83 -0.11 -9.60 -1.46
C ILE A 83 0.79 -8.99 -2.56
N THR A 84 1.90 -8.36 -2.19
CA THR A 84 2.91 -7.90 -3.15
C THR A 84 3.56 -9.08 -3.86
N ALA A 85 3.99 -10.13 -3.14
CA ALA A 85 4.58 -11.32 -3.75
C ALA A 85 3.62 -11.98 -4.75
N ASP A 86 2.36 -12.19 -4.36
CA ASP A 86 1.32 -12.74 -5.24
C ASP A 86 1.15 -11.88 -6.52
N ALA A 87 1.12 -10.56 -6.37
CA ALA A 87 0.98 -9.67 -7.51
C ALA A 87 2.16 -9.73 -8.48
N ARG A 88 3.38 -9.88 -7.95
CA ARG A 88 4.60 -10.01 -8.74
C ARG A 88 4.60 -11.30 -9.55
N ASP A 89 4.19 -12.41 -8.95
CA ASP A 89 4.07 -13.70 -9.63
C ASP A 89 3.03 -13.63 -10.76
N ILE A 90 1.86 -13.02 -10.50
CA ILE A 90 0.83 -12.83 -11.51
C ILE A 90 1.32 -11.91 -12.64
N TRP A 91 2.09 -10.86 -12.32
CA TRP A 91 2.58 -9.90 -13.31
C TRP A 91 3.47 -10.53 -14.38
N VAL A 92 4.28 -11.53 -14.02
CA VAL A 92 5.17 -12.23 -14.97
C VAL A 92 4.38 -12.79 -16.16
N ASP A 93 3.18 -13.31 -15.90
CA ASP A 93 2.33 -13.90 -16.94
C ASP A 93 1.31 -12.92 -17.54
N THR A 94 0.98 -11.84 -16.82
CA THR A 94 -0.18 -10.98 -17.14
C THR A 94 0.14 -9.51 -17.31
N ALA A 95 1.42 -9.14 -17.37
CA ALA A 95 1.86 -7.76 -17.55
C ALA A 95 1.11 -7.08 -18.73
N PRO A 96 0.52 -5.90 -18.51
CA PRO A 96 -0.20 -5.19 -19.56
C PRO A 96 0.74 -4.71 -20.65
N VAL A 97 0.28 -4.76 -21.90
CA VAL A 97 1.02 -4.26 -23.06
C VAL A 97 1.29 -2.76 -22.90
N GLY A 98 2.54 -2.36 -23.11
CA GLY A 98 2.95 -0.95 -23.05
C GLY A 98 3.36 -0.44 -21.67
N VAL A 99 3.45 -1.33 -20.67
CA VAL A 99 4.06 -1.03 -19.37
C VAL A 99 5.39 -1.76 -19.26
N ASP A 100 6.49 -1.01 -19.23
CA ASP A 100 7.84 -1.54 -19.09
C ASP A 100 8.29 -1.40 -17.63
N VAL A 101 7.73 -2.25 -16.77
CA VAL A 101 8.06 -2.31 -15.33
C VAL A 101 8.31 -3.77 -14.97
N LYS A 102 9.43 -4.03 -14.30
CA LYS A 102 9.78 -5.36 -13.83
C LYS A 102 8.92 -5.74 -12.63
N SER A 103 8.60 -7.03 -12.48
CA SER A 103 7.78 -7.48 -11.36
C SER A 103 8.42 -7.14 -10.02
N GLU A 104 9.75 -7.21 -9.88
CA GLU A 104 10.44 -6.91 -8.62
C GLU A 104 10.29 -5.44 -8.17
N GLU A 105 9.94 -4.55 -9.10
CA GLU A 105 9.74 -3.12 -8.85
C GLU A 105 8.30 -2.78 -8.44
N LEU A 106 7.39 -3.77 -8.46
CA LEU A 106 5.99 -3.58 -8.07
C LEU A 106 5.83 -3.66 -6.56
N VAL A 107 4.98 -2.80 -6.02
CA VAL A 107 4.52 -2.86 -4.63
C VAL A 107 3.01 -2.75 -4.60
N THR A 108 2.31 -3.68 -3.96
CA THR A 108 0.86 -3.56 -3.79
C THR A 108 0.55 -2.54 -2.71
N TRP A 109 -0.36 -1.59 -2.94
CA TRP A 109 -0.74 -0.58 -1.92
C TRP A 109 -2.17 -0.72 -1.40
N GLY A 110 -2.96 -1.57 -2.04
CA GLY A 110 -4.36 -1.75 -1.69
C GLY A 110 -4.98 -2.89 -2.48
N GLY A 111 -6.29 -3.08 -2.33
CA GLY A 111 -7.00 -4.06 -3.14
C GLY A 111 -8.52 -3.95 -3.08
N LYS A 112 -9.17 -4.86 -3.79
CA LYS A 112 -10.60 -5.16 -3.68
C LYS A 112 -10.81 -6.66 -3.75
N GLN A 113 -11.43 -7.26 -2.71
CA GLN A 113 -11.90 -8.65 -2.71
C GLN A 113 -10.91 -9.63 -3.40
N CYS A 114 -9.66 -9.65 -2.93
CA CYS A 114 -8.53 -10.44 -3.46
C CYS A 114 -7.88 -9.99 -4.80
N ARG A 115 -8.15 -8.77 -5.30
CA ARG A 115 -7.38 -8.16 -6.40
C ARG A 115 -6.51 -7.00 -5.91
N PRO A 116 -5.17 -7.05 -6.06
CA PRO A 116 -4.29 -5.98 -5.63
C PRO A 116 -4.33 -4.76 -6.57
N PHE A 117 -4.15 -3.57 -6.00
CA PHE A 117 -3.78 -2.36 -6.70
C PHE A 117 -2.26 -2.15 -6.57
N LEU A 118 -1.59 -1.88 -7.69
CA LEU A 118 -0.12 -1.84 -7.76
C LEU A 118 0.41 -0.40 -7.85
N LEU A 119 1.49 -0.14 -7.11
CA LEU A 119 2.41 0.96 -7.32
C LEU A 119 3.54 0.43 -8.21
N ALA A 120 3.82 1.15 -9.28
CA ALA A 120 4.93 0.90 -10.18
C ALA A 120 5.79 2.16 -10.24
N ARG A 121 7.11 2.02 -10.19
CA ARG A 121 8.04 3.13 -10.37
C ARG A 121 7.98 3.59 -11.83
N SER A 122 7.72 4.88 -12.05
CA SER A 122 7.94 5.55 -13.32
C SER A 122 8.87 6.73 -13.06
N TRP A 123 10.11 6.63 -13.54
CA TRP A 123 11.07 7.74 -13.57
C TRP A 123 11.00 8.46 -14.91
#